data_AF-A0A836BF67-F1
#
_entry.id   AF-A0A836BF67-F1
#
_cell.length_a   1.000
_cell.length_b   1.000
_cell.length_c   1.000
_cell.angle_alpha   90.00
_cell.angle_beta   90.00
_cell.angle_gamma   90.00
#
_symmetry.space_group_name_H-M   'P 1'
#
loop_
_entity.id
_entity.type
_entity.pdbx_description
1 polymer ?
#
loop_
_entity_poly.entity_id
_entity_poly.type
_entity_poly.pdbx_seq_one_letter_code
_entity_poly.pdbx_strand_id
1 'polypeptide(L)'
;MAKKEPVSVNWQTLFILIPVMDLFAAYRVEKLRLYLLIFYVGITLGSVILQMSLVPEDSFSDEFFDSGDFYPESYWEIGIAILLISYGLAVVLIRKWSRGWNEKLKS
;
A
#
# COMPACT_ATOMS: atom_id res chain seq x y z
N MET A 1 -8.37 22.26 -4.43
CA MET A 1 -8.84 21.73 -3.12
C MET A 1 -10.07 20.89 -3.38
N ALA A 2 -10.24 19.79 -2.66
CA ALA A 2 -11.46 18.99 -2.75
C ALA A 2 -12.65 19.79 -2.20
N LYS A 3 -13.86 19.51 -2.71
CA LYS A 3 -15.09 20.10 -2.14
C LYS A 3 -15.20 19.67 -0.67
N LYS A 4 -15.43 20.64 0.22
CA LYS A 4 -15.55 20.44 1.67
C LYS A 4 -16.93 19.91 2.03
N GLU A 5 -17.16 18.65 1.67
CA GLU A 5 -18.41 17.95 1.94
C GLU A 5 -18.15 16.67 2.74
N PRO A 6 -19.10 16.24 3.58
CA PRO A 6 -18.99 14.97 4.27
C PRO A 6 -18.93 13.82 3.27
N VAL A 7 -18.15 12.81 3.60
CA VAL A 7 -17.93 11.62 2.77
C VAL A 7 -18.48 10.38 3.44
N SER A 8 -19.08 9.48 2.66
CA SER A 8 -19.48 8.18 3.19
C SER A 8 -18.27 7.27 3.36
N VAL A 9 -18.03 6.81 4.58
CA VAL A 9 -16.90 5.91 4.90
C VAL A 9 -16.99 4.59 4.15
N ASN A 10 -18.20 4.06 3.93
CA ASN A 10 -18.41 2.81 3.21
C ASN A 10 -18.08 2.95 1.73
N TRP A 11 -18.51 4.05 1.10
CA TRP A 11 -18.15 4.35 -0.29
C TRP A 11 -16.65 4.57 -0.46
N GLN A 12 -16.01 5.27 0.48
CA GLN A 12 -14.55 5.45 0.46
C GLN A 12 -13.79 4.13 0.64
N THR A 13 -14.35 3.21 1.43
CA THR A 13 -13.80 1.85 1.59
C THR A 13 -13.94 1.03 0.30
N LEU A 14 -15.03 1.19 -0.44
CA LEU A 14 -15.18 0.52 -1.73
C LEU A 14 -14.24 1.13 -2.79
N PHE A 15 -14.14 2.46 -2.82
CA PHE A 15 -13.31 3.17 -3.80
C PHE A 15 -11.82 2.91 -3.63
N ILE A 16 -11.32 2.71 -2.40
CA ILE A 16 -9.90 2.38 -2.16
C ILE A 16 -9.48 1.01 -2.74
N LEU A 17 -10.45 0.14 -3.05
CA LEU A 17 -10.20 -1.18 -3.63
C LEU A 17 -10.17 -1.15 -5.15
N ILE A 18 -10.66 -0.08 -5.77
CA ILE A 18 -10.76 0.04 -7.23
C ILE A 18 -9.61 0.93 -7.69
N PRO A 19 -8.75 0.46 -8.61
CA PRO A 19 -7.69 1.29 -9.18
C PRO A 19 -8.24 2.61 -9.74
N VAL A 20 -7.48 3.70 -9.62
CA VAL A 20 -7.86 5.07 -10.01
C VAL A 20 -8.90 5.71 -9.07
N MET A 21 -9.91 4.95 -8.62
CA MET A 21 -10.90 5.43 -7.65
C MET A 21 -10.29 5.59 -6.25
N ASP A 22 -9.25 4.84 -5.94
CA ASP A 22 -8.42 4.95 -4.75
C ASP A 22 -7.76 6.34 -4.61
N LEU A 23 -7.23 6.86 -5.72
CA LEU A 23 -6.67 8.22 -5.81
C LEU A 23 -7.76 9.26 -5.58
N PHE A 24 -8.93 9.08 -6.18
CA PHE A 24 -10.07 9.96 -5.95
C PHE A 24 -10.53 9.94 -4.49
N ALA A 25 -10.60 8.76 -3.88
CA ALA A 25 -10.97 8.57 -2.49
C ALA A 25 -10.02 9.33 -1.55
N ALA A 26 -8.71 9.15 -1.75
CA ALA A 26 -7.68 9.81 -0.97
C ALA A 26 -7.60 11.33 -1.22
N TYR A 27 -7.83 11.77 -2.46
CA TYR A 27 -7.91 13.20 -2.81
C TYR A 27 -9.07 13.89 -2.12
N ARG A 28 -10.24 13.25 -2.06
CA ARG A 28 -11.45 13.82 -1.47
C ARG A 28 -11.31 14.16 0.02
N VAL A 29 -10.44 13.45 0.75
CA VAL A 29 -10.14 13.68 2.17
C VAL A 29 -8.81 14.41 2.41
N GLU A 30 -8.21 14.98 1.36
CA GLU A 30 -6.92 15.69 1.40
C GLU A 30 -5.74 14.83 1.92
N LYS A 31 -5.81 13.52 1.71
CA LYS A 31 -4.75 12.56 2.11
C LYS A 31 -4.03 11.92 0.93
N LEU A 32 -4.23 12.44 -0.28
CA LEU A 32 -3.60 11.94 -1.50
C LEU A 32 -2.08 11.76 -1.37
N ARG A 33 -1.35 12.76 -0.82
CA ARG A 33 0.11 12.66 -0.66
C ARG A 33 0.54 11.50 0.24
N LEU A 34 -0.16 11.33 1.36
CA LEU A 34 0.14 10.25 2.31
C LEU A 34 -0.24 8.88 1.75
N TYR A 35 -1.36 8.81 1.02
CA TYR A 35 -1.76 7.63 0.30
C TYR A 35 -0.73 7.21 -0.76
N LEU A 36 -0.29 8.15 -1.61
CA LEU A 36 0.73 7.91 -2.63
C LEU A 36 2.03 7.39 -2.00
N LEU A 37 2.46 7.97 -0.87
CA LEU A 37 3.65 7.51 -0.17
C LEU A 37 3.52 6.04 0.27
N ILE A 38 2.39 5.67 0.86
CA ILE A 38 2.15 4.28 1.31
C ILE A 38 2.08 3.33 0.11
N PHE A 39 1.38 3.75 -0.93
CA PHE A 39 1.22 2.96 -2.16
C PHE A 39 2.57 2.71 -2.85
N TYR A 40 3.37 3.76 -3.06
CA TYR A 40 4.69 3.63 -3.69
C TYR A 40 5.66 2.82 -2.81
N VAL A 41 5.65 3.01 -1.49
CA VAL A 41 6.50 2.22 -0.58
C VAL A 41 6.10 0.74 -0.64
N GLY A 42 4.81 0.44 -0.57
CA GLY A 42 4.30 -0.94 -0.66
C GLY A 42 4.66 -1.61 -1.99
N ILE A 43 4.45 -0.90 -3.11
CA ILE A 43 4.82 -1.41 -4.45
C ILE A 43 6.32 -1.60 -4.57
N THR A 44 7.13 -0.63 -4.14
CA THR A 44 8.59 -0.71 -4.27
C THR A 44 9.10 -1.91 -3.49
N LEU A 45 8.69 -2.06 -2.23
CA LEU A 45 9.09 -3.20 -1.40
C LEU A 45 8.66 -4.54 -2.01
N GLY A 46 7.41 -4.64 -2.47
CA GLY A 46 6.92 -5.85 -3.13
C GLY A 46 7.69 -6.17 -4.42
N SER A 47 8.00 -5.15 -5.23
CA SER A 47 8.72 -5.30 -6.49
C SER A 47 10.19 -5.70 -6.32
N VAL A 48 10.86 -5.19 -5.28
CA VAL A 48 12.25 -5.57 -4.97
C VAL A 48 12.32 -7.05 -4.58
N ILE A 49 11.39 -7.51 -3.76
CA ILE A 49 11.33 -8.92 -3.33
C ILE A 49 10.98 -9.83 -4.51
N LEU A 50 10.05 -9.42 -5.38
CA LEU A 50 9.73 -10.16 -6.60
C LEU A 50 10.91 -10.21 -7.57
N GLN A 51 11.68 -9.13 -7.71
CA GLN A 51 12.90 -9.13 -8.53
C GLN A 51 13.94 -10.09 -7.94
N MET A 52 14.12 -10.12 -6.62
CA MET A 52 15.01 -11.08 -5.97
C MET A 52 14.62 -12.55 -6.25
N SER A 53 13.32 -12.88 -6.38
CA SER A 53 12.91 -14.23 -6.85
C SER A 53 13.24 -14.54 -8.30
N LEU A 54 13.41 -13.54 -9.16
CA LEU A 54 13.57 -13.72 -10.61
C LEU A 54 15.03 -13.63 -11.05
N VAL A 55 15.93 -13.21 -10.17
CA VAL A 55 17.37 -13.15 -10.46
C VAL A 55 17.95 -14.56 -10.31
N PRO A 56 18.66 -15.09 -11.32
CA PRO A 56 19.36 -16.38 -11.22
C PRO A 56 20.33 -16.40 -10.05
N GLU A 57 20.39 -17.50 -9.30
CA GLU A 57 21.28 -17.67 -8.14
C GLU A 57 22.75 -17.30 -8.45
N ASP A 58 23.19 -17.60 -9.67
CA ASP A 58 24.55 -17.35 -10.18
C ASP A 58 24.92 -15.84 -10.32
N SER A 59 23.95 -14.95 -10.19
CA SER A 59 24.12 -13.50 -10.41
C SER A 59 24.56 -12.74 -9.16
N PHE A 60 24.36 -13.34 -7.98
CA PHE A 60 24.68 -12.70 -6.71
C PHE A 60 26.06 -13.15 -6.26
N SER A 61 26.99 -12.21 -6.11
CA SER A 61 28.30 -12.50 -5.52
C SER A 61 28.11 -13.09 -4.11
N ASP A 62 28.81 -14.18 -3.80
CA ASP A 62 28.75 -14.95 -2.55
C ASP A 62 28.79 -14.09 -1.27
N GLU A 63 29.35 -12.88 -1.32
CA GLU A 63 29.46 -11.95 -0.19
C GLU A 63 28.15 -11.25 0.22
N PHE A 64 27.12 -11.16 -0.63
CA PHE A 64 25.91 -10.38 -0.29
C PHE A 64 24.92 -11.16 0.60
N PHE A 65 25.08 -12.47 0.70
CA PHE A 65 24.01 -13.39 1.12
C PHE A 65 24.45 -14.47 2.13
N ASP A 66 25.68 -14.40 2.64
CA ASP A 66 26.27 -15.32 3.63
C ASP A 66 25.69 -15.17 5.06
N SER A 67 24.42 -14.74 5.17
CA SER A 67 23.67 -14.73 6.42
C SER A 67 22.69 -15.90 6.47
N GLY A 68 23.22 -17.08 6.80
CA GLY A 68 22.54 -18.23 7.43
C GLY A 68 21.10 -18.57 7.04
N ASP A 69 20.96 -19.68 6.30
CA ASP A 69 19.87 -20.68 6.37
C ASP A 69 18.39 -20.24 6.34
N PHE A 70 18.06 -19.00 5.97
CA PHE A 70 16.66 -18.57 5.81
C PHE A 70 16.35 -18.18 4.35
N TYR A 71 16.49 -19.16 3.45
CA TYR A 71 15.99 -19.05 2.08
C TYR A 71 14.63 -19.74 1.99
N PRO A 72 13.51 -19.00 2.05
CA PRO A 72 12.22 -19.59 1.69
C PRO A 72 12.29 -20.05 0.23
N GLU A 73 11.81 -21.27 -0.08
CA GLU A 73 11.79 -21.84 -1.45
C GLU A 73 10.99 -20.98 -2.46
N SER A 74 10.35 -19.90 -2.00
CA SER A 74 9.36 -19.11 -2.72
C SER A 74 9.26 -17.69 -2.14
N TYR A 75 9.88 -16.71 -2.81
CA TYR A 75 9.71 -15.29 -2.43
C TYR A 75 8.41 -14.67 -3.00
N TRP A 76 7.70 -15.36 -3.89
CA TRP A 76 6.45 -14.86 -4.46
C TRP A 76 5.34 -14.78 -3.40
N GLU A 77 5.32 -15.72 -2.45
CA GLU A 77 4.40 -15.72 -1.30
C GLU A 77 4.60 -14.48 -0.42
N ILE A 78 5.86 -14.12 -0.15
CA ILE A 78 6.23 -12.93 0.63
C ILE A 78 5.80 -11.67 -0.11
N GLY A 79 6.05 -11.60 -1.43
CA GLY A 79 5.59 -10.50 -2.28
C GLY A 79 4.07 -10.30 -2.22
N ILE A 80 3.30 -11.39 -2.35
CA ILE A 80 1.83 -11.34 -2.22
C ILE A 80 1.40 -10.91 -0.81
N ALA A 81 2.02 -11.45 0.23
CA ALA A 81 1.71 -11.08 1.61
C ALA A 81 1.90 -9.58 1.86
N ILE A 82 2.99 -8.99 1.35
CA ILE A 82 3.27 -7.56 1.47
C ILE A 82 2.23 -6.72 0.72
N LEU A 83 1.82 -7.16 -0.47
CA LEU A 83 0.75 -6.48 -1.23
C LEU A 83 -0.57 -6.51 -0.45
N LEU A 84 -0.97 -7.67 0.08
CA LEU A 84 -2.20 -7.80 0.86
C LEU A 84 -2.17 -6.95 2.13
N ILE A 85 -1.04 -6.92 2.85
CA ILE A 85 -0.85 -6.06 4.02
C ILE A 85 -0.97 -4.59 3.63
N SER A 86 -0.34 -4.19 2.51
CA SER A 86 -0.40 -2.81 2.01
C SER A 86 -1.83 -2.38 1.67
N TYR A 87 -2.60 -3.25 1.01
CA TYR A 87 -4.01 -3.03 0.72
C TYR A 87 -4.86 -2.95 2.00
N GLY A 88 -4.65 -3.86 2.95
CA GLY A 88 -5.34 -3.83 4.24
C GLY A 88 -5.07 -2.53 5.01
N LEU A 89 -3.81 -2.07 4.99
CA LEU A 89 -3.41 -0.81 5.62
C LEU A 89 -4.09 0.40 4.95
N ALA A 90 -4.17 0.41 3.62
CA ALA A 90 -4.87 1.44 2.86
C ALA A 90 -6.36 1.53 3.25
N VAL A 91 -7.03 0.38 3.42
CA VAL A 91 -8.44 0.32 3.86
C VAL A 91 -8.61 0.88 5.27
N VAL A 92 -7.76 0.50 6.22
CA VAL A 92 -7.85 1.00 7.60
C VAL A 92 -7.63 2.52 7.63
N LEU A 93 -6.66 3.01 6.87
CA LEU A 93 -6.31 4.42 6.82
C LEU A 93 -7.40 5.26 6.16
N ILE A 94 -7.95 4.85 5.01
CA ILE A 94 -8.99 5.64 4.36
C ILE A 94 -10.23 5.75 5.24
N ARG A 95 -10.56 4.70 6.01
CA ARG A 95 -11.67 4.73 6.98
C ARG A 95 -11.40 5.73 8.09
N LYS A 96 -10.19 5.71 8.68
CA LYS A 96 -9.77 6.65 9.72
C LYS A 96 -9.78 8.09 9.20
N TRP A 97 -9.23 8.32 8.01
CA TRP A 97 -9.18 9.65 7.39
C TRP A 97 -10.56 10.18 7.03
N SER A 98 -11.45 9.32 6.52
CA SER A 98 -12.83 9.70 6.19
C SER A 98 -13.63 10.11 7.43
N ARG A 99 -13.47 9.39 8.54
CA ARG A 99 -14.09 9.76 9.83
C ARG A 99 -13.56 11.10 10.34
N GLY A 100 -12.23 11.25 10.38
CA GLY A 100 -11.60 12.50 10.83
C GLY A 100 -11.93 13.70 9.93
N TRP A 101 -12.13 13.48 8.62
CA TRP A 101 -12.61 14.51 7.71
C TRP A 101 -14.04 14.95 8.04
N ASN A 102 -14.95 14.00 8.25
CA ASN A 102 -16.33 14.31 8.61
C ASN A 102 -16.45 15.01 9.96
N GLU A 103 -15.59 14.66 10.93
CA GLU A 103 -15.53 15.33 12.23
C GLU A 103 -15.06 16.79 12.08
N LYS A 104 -14.04 17.05 11.27
CA LYS A 104 -13.55 18.41 11.00
C LYS A 104 -14.58 19.32 10.33
N LEU A 105 -15.50 18.75 9.56
CA LEU A 105 -16.58 19.53 8.92
C LEU A 105 -17.77 19.80 9.85
N LYS A 106 -17.84 19.11 11.00
CA LYS A 106 -18.86 19.34 12.03
C LYS A 106 -18.41 20.32 13.11
N SER A 107 -17.10 20.56 13.22
CA SER A 107 -16.47 21.59 14.05
C SER A 107 -16.46 22.94 13.36
#